data_AF-C6ZQN5-F1
#
_entry.id   AF-C6ZQN5-F1
#
_cell.length_a   1.000
_cell.length_b   1.000
_cell.length_c   1.000
_cell.angle_alpha   90.00
_cell.angle_beta   90.00
_cell.angle_gamma   90.00
#
_symmetry.space_group_name_H-M   'P 1'
#
loop_
_entity.id
_entity.type
_entity.pdbx_description
1 polymer ?
#
loop_
_entity_poly.entity_id
_entity_poly.type
_entity_poly.pdbx_seq_one_letter_code
_entity_poly.pdbx_strand_id
1 'polypeptide(L)'
;AGGASILNYKKKPQYIQAVAFTLATDYGIARVMSSYDFSNSDQGPPQDSLQIIKSPGFAQDGSCMNGWVCEHRWPEIRRMILFKNYVDGTSLDHVQSTNNTFAFCRGEKGFIVFNNSEDTITQVYHTCLPQGQYCDIISGELSQGACTGTVITVDSNGDAQITLAKNSVVALYIPSKVA
;
A
#
# COMPACT_ATOMS: atom_id res chain seq x y z
N ALA A 1 -11.21 -6.04 -21.78
CA ALA A 1 -9.87 -6.64 -21.71
C ALA A 1 -9.53 -6.88 -20.25
N GLY A 2 -9.36 -8.13 -19.83
CA GLY A 2 -9.13 -8.49 -18.42
C GLY A 2 -9.01 -10.01 -18.31
N GLY A 3 -7.80 -10.53 -18.51
CA GLY A 3 -7.52 -11.96 -18.35
C GLY A 3 -7.56 -12.37 -16.88
N ALA A 4 -7.69 -13.67 -16.61
CA ALA A 4 -7.69 -14.25 -15.27
C ALA A 4 -6.44 -13.91 -14.41
N SER A 5 -5.37 -13.45 -15.07
CA SER A 5 -4.10 -13.01 -14.48
C SER A 5 -4.11 -11.57 -13.96
N ILE A 6 -5.13 -10.75 -14.25
CA ILE A 6 -5.18 -9.35 -13.81
C ILE A 6 -5.65 -9.28 -12.36
N LEU A 7 -4.85 -8.62 -11.51
CA LEU A 7 -5.24 -8.28 -10.14
C LEU A 7 -6.21 -7.10 -10.15
N ASN A 8 -7.26 -7.20 -9.35
CA ASN A 8 -8.29 -6.18 -9.20
C ASN A 8 -8.84 -6.22 -7.77
N TYR A 9 -9.79 -5.32 -7.48
CA TYR A 9 -10.38 -5.18 -6.15
C TYR A 9 -10.98 -6.47 -5.57
N LYS A 10 -11.40 -7.44 -6.40
CA LYS A 10 -11.93 -8.74 -5.94
C LYS A 10 -10.85 -9.63 -5.32
N LYS A 11 -9.56 -9.35 -5.59
CA LYS A 11 -8.39 -9.99 -4.97
C LYS A 11 -7.64 -8.95 -4.10
N LYS A 12 -8.35 -8.35 -3.15
CA LYS A 12 -7.89 -7.17 -2.39
C LYS A 12 -6.46 -7.30 -1.82
N PRO A 13 -6.05 -8.39 -1.13
CA PRO A 13 -4.70 -8.47 -0.57
C PRO A 13 -3.60 -8.39 -1.63
N GLN A 14 -3.69 -9.19 -2.70
CA GLN A 14 -2.72 -9.18 -3.79
C GLN A 14 -2.77 -7.86 -4.59
N TYR A 15 -3.96 -7.27 -4.75
CA TYR A 15 -4.11 -5.99 -5.43
C TYR A 15 -3.44 -4.85 -4.66
N ILE A 16 -3.57 -4.82 -3.32
CA ILE A 16 -2.87 -3.83 -2.48
C ILE A 16 -1.36 -3.95 -2.64
N GLN A 17 -0.81 -5.17 -2.60
CA GLN A 17 0.63 -5.37 -2.81
C GLN A 17 1.10 -4.87 -4.19
N ALA A 18 0.37 -5.22 -5.26
CA ALA A 18 0.72 -4.80 -6.61
C ALA A 18 0.64 -3.27 -6.80
N VAL A 19 -0.38 -2.64 -6.23
CA VAL A 19 -0.53 -1.18 -6.24
C VAL A 19 0.55 -0.52 -5.40
N ALA A 20 0.86 -1.05 -4.22
CA ALA A 20 1.94 -0.56 -3.37
C ALA A 20 3.30 -0.64 -4.08
N PHE A 21 3.60 -1.75 -4.77
CA PHE A 21 4.80 -1.88 -5.59
C PHE A 21 4.83 -0.82 -6.70
N THR A 22 3.73 -0.67 -7.46
CA THR A 22 3.61 0.33 -8.52
C THR A 22 3.84 1.75 -7.99
N LEU A 23 3.30 2.08 -6.82
CA LEU A 23 3.43 3.40 -6.20
C LEU A 23 4.83 3.63 -5.60
N ALA A 24 5.47 2.58 -5.09
CA ALA A 24 6.79 2.66 -4.47
C ALA A 24 7.94 2.67 -5.48
N THR A 25 7.78 2.13 -6.69
CA THR A 25 8.80 2.22 -7.75
C THR A 25 8.91 3.64 -8.33
N ASP A 26 10.07 3.93 -8.92
CA ASP A 26 10.37 5.15 -9.67
C ASP A 26 10.03 5.04 -11.17
N TYR A 27 9.47 3.91 -11.60
CA TYR A 27 9.15 3.66 -13.00
C TYR A 27 7.79 4.25 -13.41
N GLY A 28 7.85 5.17 -14.38
CA GLY A 28 6.68 5.66 -15.10
C GLY A 28 5.68 6.47 -14.26
N ILE A 29 4.53 6.77 -14.89
CA ILE A 29 3.46 7.54 -14.27
C ILE A 29 2.38 6.55 -13.79
N ALA A 30 2.21 6.45 -12.47
CA ALA A 30 1.25 5.55 -11.87
C ALA A 30 -0.19 6.07 -12.07
N ARG A 31 -1.09 5.18 -12.49
CA ARG A 31 -2.54 5.42 -12.54
C ARG A 31 -3.25 4.39 -11.67
N VAL A 32 -3.91 4.86 -10.61
CA VAL A 32 -4.70 4.00 -9.71
C VAL A 32 -6.12 3.88 -10.26
N MET A 33 -6.60 2.64 -10.40
CA MET A 33 -7.99 2.39 -10.80
C MET A 33 -8.95 2.67 -9.64
N SER A 34 -10.12 3.22 -9.94
CA SER A 34 -11.23 3.36 -9.00
C SER A 34 -12.50 2.82 -9.67
N SER A 35 -13.04 1.75 -9.09
CA SER A 35 -14.02 0.88 -9.73
C SER A 35 -15.40 1.01 -9.07
N TYR A 36 -16.38 0.40 -9.73
CA TYR A 36 -17.64 -0.03 -9.14
C TYR A 36 -17.72 -1.56 -9.13
N ASP A 37 -18.54 -2.13 -8.25
CA ASP A 37 -18.70 -3.57 -8.15
C ASP A 37 -19.67 -4.10 -9.20
N PHE A 38 -19.29 -5.21 -9.85
CA PHE A 38 -20.07 -5.86 -10.90
C PHE A 38 -19.93 -7.38 -10.86
N SER A 39 -20.97 -8.10 -11.27
CA SER A 39 -20.96 -9.57 -11.40
C SER A 39 -20.72 -10.04 -12.84
N ASN A 40 -21.07 -9.21 -13.84
CA ASN A 40 -20.85 -9.48 -15.26
C ASN A 40 -19.98 -8.39 -15.92
N SER A 41 -19.13 -8.75 -16.88
CA SER A 41 -18.24 -7.79 -17.56
C SER A 41 -18.95 -6.73 -18.39
N ASP A 42 -20.20 -6.99 -18.78
CA ASP A 42 -21.03 -6.04 -19.54
C ASP A 42 -21.97 -5.24 -18.63
N GLN A 43 -21.84 -5.40 -17.30
CA GLN A 43 -22.65 -4.66 -16.36
C GLN A 43 -22.18 -3.21 -16.27
N GLY A 44 -23.11 -2.29 -16.49
CA GLY A 44 -22.90 -0.86 -16.30
C GLY A 44 -22.71 -0.46 -14.82
N PRO A 45 -22.45 0.82 -14.55
CA PRO A 45 -22.26 1.33 -13.19
C PRO A 45 -23.55 1.19 -12.34
N PRO A 46 -23.43 1.31 -11.01
CA PRO A 46 -24.58 1.27 -10.11
C PRO A 46 -25.62 2.32 -10.48
N GLN A 47 -26.86 1.89 -10.70
CA GLN A 47 -27.98 2.74 -11.11
C GLN A 47 -29.24 2.44 -10.29
N ASP A 48 -30.20 3.36 -10.30
CA ASP A 48 -31.54 3.16 -9.73
C ASP A 48 -32.50 2.49 -10.74
N SER A 49 -33.77 2.33 -10.34
CA SER A 49 -34.80 1.70 -11.18
C SER A 49 -35.14 2.51 -12.43
N LEU A 50 -34.75 3.79 -12.49
CA LEU A 50 -34.93 4.68 -13.63
C LEU A 50 -33.66 4.74 -14.51
N GLN A 51 -32.68 3.88 -14.23
CA GLN A 51 -31.38 3.85 -14.92
C GLN A 51 -30.54 5.12 -14.74
N ILE A 52 -30.76 5.85 -13.65
CA ILE A 52 -29.90 6.98 -13.28
C ILE A 52 -28.73 6.46 -12.44
N ILE A 53 -27.51 6.83 -12.82
CA ILE A 53 -26.29 6.43 -12.11
C ILE A 53 -26.33 6.99 -10.68
N LYS A 54 -26.15 6.10 -9.70
CA LYS A 54 -26.12 6.45 -8.29
C LYS A 54 -24.79 7.10 -7.94
N SER A 55 -24.85 8.23 -7.23
CA SER A 55 -23.67 8.82 -6.61
C SER A 55 -23.03 7.86 -5.60
N PRO A 56 -21.70 7.86 -5.42
CA PRO A 56 -21.00 6.93 -4.53
C PRO A 56 -21.51 6.85 -3.10
N GLY A 57 -21.89 7.96 -2.47
CA GLY A 57 -22.19 7.98 -1.04
C GLY A 57 -20.97 7.59 -0.21
N PHE A 58 -20.90 8.08 1.03
CA PHE A 58 -19.76 7.83 1.90
C PHE A 58 -20.23 7.42 3.30
N ALA A 59 -19.65 6.35 3.82
CA ALA A 59 -19.82 5.96 5.22
C ALA A 59 -18.93 6.84 6.13
N GLN A 60 -19.11 6.70 7.45
CA GLN A 60 -18.38 7.49 8.44
C GLN A 60 -16.87 7.21 8.42
N ASP A 61 -16.46 5.99 8.06
CA ASP A 61 -15.06 5.59 7.88
C ASP A 61 -14.45 6.07 6.54
N GLY A 62 -15.23 6.78 5.72
CA GLY A 62 -14.81 7.30 4.42
C GLY A 62 -14.87 6.29 3.28
N SER A 63 -15.30 5.04 3.54
CA SER A 63 -15.54 4.04 2.51
C SER A 63 -16.73 4.43 1.62
N CYS A 64 -16.70 3.97 0.36
CA CYS A 64 -17.77 4.25 -0.58
C CYS A 64 -18.94 3.29 -0.40
N MET A 65 -20.14 3.79 -0.74
CA MET A 65 -21.38 3.03 -0.69
C MET A 65 -21.93 2.82 -2.10
N ASN A 66 -23.21 2.46 -2.21
CA ASN A 66 -23.95 2.42 -3.48
C ASN A 66 -23.29 1.59 -4.60
N GLY A 67 -22.55 0.54 -4.24
CA GLY A 67 -21.86 -0.33 -5.20
C GLY A 67 -20.55 0.23 -5.75
N TRP A 68 -20.02 1.31 -5.20
CA TRP A 68 -18.72 1.86 -5.58
C TRP A 68 -17.60 1.28 -4.71
N VAL A 69 -16.50 0.85 -5.35
CA VAL A 69 -15.38 0.19 -4.66
C VAL A 69 -14.42 1.21 -4.07
N CYS A 70 -14.13 2.28 -4.83
CA CYS A 70 -13.25 3.38 -4.42
C CYS A 70 -11.89 2.92 -3.86
N GLU A 71 -11.14 2.13 -4.62
CA GLU A 71 -9.80 1.67 -4.23
C GLU A 71 -8.87 2.85 -3.86
N HIS A 72 -9.02 4.00 -4.52
CA HIS A 72 -8.29 5.23 -4.21
C HIS A 72 -8.51 5.79 -2.79
N ARG A 73 -9.55 5.32 -2.08
CA ARG A 73 -9.87 5.70 -0.69
C ARG A 73 -9.41 4.66 0.32
N TRP A 74 -9.04 3.46 -0.12
CA TRP A 74 -8.53 2.43 0.78
C TRP A 74 -7.31 3.00 1.51
N PRO A 75 -7.26 2.94 2.86
CA PRO A 75 -6.20 3.56 3.62
C PRO A 75 -4.79 3.20 3.13
N GLU A 76 -4.56 1.93 2.79
CA GLU A 76 -3.31 1.41 2.26
C GLU A 76 -2.90 2.12 0.96
N ILE A 77 -3.84 2.25 0.00
CA ILE A 77 -3.58 2.89 -1.30
C ILE A 77 -3.40 4.40 -1.13
N ARG A 78 -4.28 5.06 -0.36
CA ARG A 78 -4.18 6.51 -0.10
C ARG A 78 -2.84 6.86 0.53
N ARG A 79 -2.40 6.09 1.53
CA ARG A 79 -1.11 6.31 2.21
C ARG A 79 0.07 6.01 1.29
N MET A 80 -0.02 5.00 0.42
CA MET A 80 1.00 4.76 -0.61
C MET A 80 1.07 5.86 -1.69
N ILE A 81 -0.02 6.58 -1.96
CA ILE A 81 0.02 7.78 -2.82
C ILE A 81 0.81 8.90 -2.12
N LEU A 82 0.62 9.11 -0.81
CA LEU A 82 1.42 10.06 -0.02
C LEU A 82 2.89 9.65 0.02
N PHE A 83 3.17 8.36 0.19
CA PHE A 83 4.52 7.80 0.08
C PHE A 83 5.16 8.16 -1.26
N LYS A 84 4.50 7.85 -2.38
CA LYS A 84 5.00 8.13 -3.74
C LYS A 84 5.37 9.60 -3.91
N ASN A 85 4.47 10.51 -3.48
CA ASN A 85 4.70 11.95 -3.58
C ASN A 85 5.89 12.40 -2.73
N TYR A 86 6.08 11.83 -1.54
CA TYR A 86 7.17 12.21 -0.65
C TYR A 86 8.54 11.75 -1.17
N VAL A 87 8.60 10.50 -1.64
CA VAL A 87 9.83 9.91 -2.18
C VAL A 87 10.11 10.32 -3.63
N ASP A 88 9.31 11.20 -4.21
CA ASP A 88 9.54 11.70 -5.56
C ASP A 88 10.95 12.33 -5.69
N GLY A 89 11.54 12.16 -6.87
CA GLY A 89 12.92 12.55 -7.17
C GLY A 89 14.03 11.63 -6.62
N THR A 90 13.70 10.57 -5.88
CA THR A 90 14.71 9.55 -5.49
C THR A 90 14.68 8.34 -6.41
N SER A 91 15.83 7.68 -6.55
CA SER A 91 15.90 6.39 -7.26
C SER A 91 15.53 5.23 -6.34
N LEU A 92 15.12 4.11 -6.95
CA LEU A 92 15.11 2.82 -6.29
C LEU A 92 16.54 2.36 -6.01
N ASP A 93 16.84 2.01 -4.76
CA ASP A 93 18.19 1.69 -4.30
C ASP A 93 18.17 0.61 -3.18
N HIS A 94 19.34 0.06 -2.83
CA HIS A 94 19.54 -0.91 -1.74
C HIS A 94 18.55 -2.10 -1.80
N VAL A 95 18.41 -2.69 -3.00
CA VAL A 95 17.54 -3.84 -3.23
C VAL A 95 18.00 -5.04 -2.41
N GLN A 96 17.08 -5.62 -1.64
CA GLN A 96 17.30 -6.81 -0.83
C GLN A 96 16.22 -7.83 -1.21
N SER A 97 16.62 -8.99 -1.73
CA SER A 97 15.68 -9.99 -2.24
C SER A 97 16.03 -11.39 -1.77
N THR A 98 14.99 -12.15 -1.42
CA THR A 98 15.06 -13.59 -1.20
C THR A 98 14.08 -14.29 -2.18
N ASN A 99 13.88 -15.61 -2.02
CA ASN A 99 12.86 -16.32 -2.80
C ASN A 99 11.42 -15.84 -2.49
N ASN A 100 11.19 -15.29 -1.29
CA ASN A 100 9.85 -14.96 -0.80
C ASN A 100 9.65 -13.46 -0.55
N THR A 101 10.72 -12.73 -0.32
CA THR A 101 10.69 -11.32 0.06
C THR A 101 11.45 -10.45 -0.93
N PHE A 102 10.93 -9.23 -1.12
CA PHE A 102 11.56 -8.21 -1.95
C PHE A 102 11.45 -6.88 -1.22
N ALA A 103 12.57 -6.22 -0.99
CA ALA A 103 12.65 -4.95 -0.31
C ALA A 103 13.56 -3.99 -1.07
N PHE A 104 13.30 -2.69 -0.94
CA PHE A 104 14.16 -1.66 -1.48
C PHE A 104 13.93 -0.32 -0.78
N CYS A 105 14.92 0.55 -0.89
CA CYS A 105 14.87 1.93 -0.46
C CYS A 105 14.47 2.85 -1.62
N ARG A 106 13.93 4.01 -1.27
CA ARG A 106 13.70 5.15 -2.16
C ARG A 106 14.55 6.32 -1.67
N GLY A 107 15.86 6.20 -1.88
CA GLY A 107 16.86 7.00 -1.18
C GLY A 107 16.70 6.88 0.34
N GLU A 108 17.05 7.95 1.07
CA GLU A 108 16.91 8.02 2.54
C GLU A 108 15.50 8.49 2.98
N LYS A 109 14.52 8.49 2.05
CA LYS A 109 13.17 9.01 2.31
C LYS A 109 12.14 7.95 2.65
N GLY A 110 12.33 6.72 2.17
CA GLY A 110 11.34 5.66 2.31
C GLY A 110 11.90 4.28 2.04
N PHE A 111 11.24 3.30 2.63
CA PHE A 111 11.56 1.88 2.56
C PHE A 111 10.28 1.07 2.40
N ILE A 112 10.36 -0.01 1.63
CA ILE A 112 9.23 -0.93 1.46
C ILE A 112 9.73 -2.37 1.37
N VAL A 113 8.96 -3.29 1.93
CA VAL A 113 9.23 -4.73 1.84
C VAL A 113 7.94 -5.52 1.64
N PHE A 114 8.01 -6.51 0.75
CA PHE A 114 6.93 -7.39 0.36
C PHE A 114 7.22 -8.83 0.80
N ASN A 115 6.18 -9.56 1.20
CA ASN A 115 6.20 -11.00 1.36
C ASN A 115 5.13 -11.64 0.49
N ASN A 116 5.56 -12.37 -0.54
CA ASN A 116 4.69 -13.06 -1.49
C ASN A 116 4.60 -14.58 -1.23
N SER A 117 4.97 -15.03 -0.02
CA SER A 117 4.80 -16.41 0.40
C SER A 117 3.51 -16.63 1.21
N GLU A 118 3.19 -17.90 1.45
CA GLU A 118 2.11 -18.33 2.33
C GLU A 118 2.51 -18.38 3.82
N ASP A 119 3.76 -18.04 4.14
CA ASP A 119 4.32 -18.09 5.49
C ASP A 119 4.56 -16.69 6.05
N THR A 120 4.51 -16.56 7.38
CA THR A 120 4.99 -15.36 8.06
C THR A 120 6.52 -15.38 8.09
N ILE A 121 7.15 -14.26 7.71
CA ILE A 121 8.61 -14.14 7.63
C ILE A 121 9.08 -13.03 8.56
N THR A 122 10.07 -13.31 9.40
CA THR A 122 10.75 -12.32 10.21
C THR A 122 12.21 -12.25 9.80
N GLN A 123 12.67 -11.08 9.36
CA GLN A 123 14.04 -10.85 8.89
C GLN A 123 14.50 -9.44 9.25
N VAL A 124 15.81 -9.21 9.22
CA VAL A 124 16.41 -7.88 9.34
C VAL A 124 16.60 -7.33 7.93
N TYR A 125 16.18 -6.08 7.74
CA TYR A 125 16.35 -5.34 6.49
C TYR A 125 17.07 -4.03 6.74
N HIS A 126 17.96 -3.66 5.84
CA HIS A 126 18.52 -2.31 5.79
C HIS A 126 17.48 -1.36 5.19
N THR A 127 17.03 -0.37 5.97
CA THR A 127 15.91 0.50 5.59
C THR A 127 16.34 1.80 4.92
N CYS A 128 17.63 2.14 4.98
CA CYS A 128 18.15 3.46 4.59
C CYS A 128 17.53 4.64 5.34
N LEU A 129 16.69 4.39 6.35
CA LEU A 129 16.04 5.41 7.16
C LEU A 129 16.90 5.72 8.39
N PRO A 130 16.89 6.96 8.88
CA PRO A 130 17.52 7.30 10.16
C PRO A 130 16.92 6.51 11.32
N GLN A 131 17.73 6.27 12.36
CA GLN A 131 17.29 5.67 13.61
C GLN A 131 16.00 6.30 14.14
N GLY A 132 15.07 5.45 14.59
CA GLY A 132 13.84 5.88 15.25
C GLY A 132 12.71 4.89 15.15
N GLN A 133 11.54 5.29 15.61
CA GLN A 133 10.32 4.50 15.52
C GLN A 133 9.45 5.01 14.38
N TYR A 134 8.99 4.11 13.52
CA TYR A 134 8.19 4.44 12.35
C TYR A 134 6.88 3.67 12.38
N CYS A 135 5.79 4.32 11.99
CA CYS A 135 4.53 3.62 11.74
C CYS A 135 4.58 2.96 10.36
N ASP A 136 4.20 1.68 10.30
CA ASP A 136 3.90 1.02 9.03
C ASP A 136 2.63 1.64 8.43
N ILE A 137 2.79 2.27 7.27
CA ILE A 137 1.69 2.99 6.60
C ILE A 137 0.69 2.05 5.91
N ILE A 138 0.95 0.75 5.88
CA ILE A 138 0.03 -0.26 5.36
C ILE A 138 -0.95 -0.68 6.46
N SER A 139 -0.45 -1.09 7.63
CA SER A 139 -1.29 -1.47 8.76
C SER A 139 -1.90 -0.28 9.51
N GLY A 140 -1.28 0.91 9.46
CA GLY A 140 -1.69 2.04 10.28
C GLY A 140 -1.14 3.37 9.80
N GLU A 141 -1.25 4.39 10.64
CA GLU A 141 -0.71 5.73 10.38
C GLU A 141 -0.24 6.36 11.68
N LEU A 142 0.55 7.43 11.54
CA LEU A 142 0.88 8.30 12.66
C LEU A 142 -0.30 9.21 12.94
N SER A 143 -0.95 9.04 14.09
CA SER A 143 -2.07 9.87 14.51
C SER A 143 -1.86 10.30 15.96
N GLN A 144 -1.94 11.61 16.21
CA GLN A 144 -1.77 12.19 17.56
C GLN A 144 -0.46 11.77 18.26
N GLY A 145 0.63 11.58 17.50
CA GLY A 145 1.93 11.19 18.04
C GLY A 145 2.09 9.70 18.34
N ALA A 146 1.15 8.84 17.93
CA ALA A 146 1.26 7.39 18.07
C ALA A 146 0.88 6.66 16.78
N CYS A 147 1.42 5.46 16.59
CA CYS A 147 1.01 4.60 15.48
C CYS A 147 -0.32 3.92 15.78
N THR A 148 -1.24 3.96 14.83
CA THR A 148 -2.51 3.22 14.90
C THR A 148 -2.37 1.75 14.47
N GLY A 149 -1.23 1.39 13.87
CA GLY A 149 -0.87 0.04 13.44
C GLY A 149 0.50 -0.38 13.95
N THR A 150 1.21 -1.18 13.16
CA THR A 150 2.52 -1.73 13.54
C THR A 150 3.56 -0.62 13.66
N VAL A 151 4.36 -0.68 14.73
CA VAL A 151 5.55 0.15 14.95
C VAL A 151 6.77 -0.65 14.54
N ILE A 152 7.64 -0.06 13.71
CA ILE A 152 8.94 -0.61 13.36
C ILE A 152 10.03 0.28 13.93
N THR A 153 10.98 -0.34 14.63
CA THR A 153 12.16 0.34 15.17
C THR A 153 13.33 0.16 14.20
N VAL A 154 13.88 1.28 13.74
CA VAL A 154 15.11 1.35 12.95
C VAL A 154 16.25 1.68 13.92
N ASP A 155 17.32 0.89 13.89
CA ASP A 155 18.49 1.08 14.74
C ASP A 155 19.45 2.15 14.21
N SER A 156 20.58 2.35 14.89
CA SER A 156 21.60 3.34 14.52
C SER A 156 22.31 3.05 13.20
N ASN A 157 22.26 1.81 12.72
CA ASN A 157 22.84 1.39 11.44
C ASN A 157 21.84 1.52 10.28
N GLY A 158 20.59 1.91 10.57
CA GLY A 158 19.51 1.95 9.58
C GLY A 158 18.82 0.60 9.38
N ASP A 159 19.10 -0.40 10.22
CA ASP A 159 18.53 -1.74 10.10
C ASP A 159 17.27 -1.88 10.97
N ALA A 160 16.33 -2.71 10.52
CA ALA A 160 15.12 -3.01 11.26
C ALA A 160 14.73 -4.49 11.15
N GLN A 161 14.37 -5.11 12.27
CA GLN A 161 13.74 -6.42 12.28
C GLN A 161 12.25 -6.27 11.98
N ILE A 162 11.80 -6.86 10.87
CA ILE A 162 10.42 -6.73 10.37
C ILE A 162 9.79 -8.11 10.26
N THR A 163 8.60 -8.25 10.83
CA THR A 163 7.74 -9.43 10.68
C THR A 163 6.65 -9.14 9.65
N LEU A 164 6.70 -9.87 8.53
CA LEU A 164 5.75 -9.81 7.44
C LEU A 164 4.81 -11.01 7.53
N ALA A 165 3.51 -10.76 7.67
CA ALA A 165 2.51 -11.82 7.49
C ALA A 165 2.57 -12.36 6.05
N LYS A 166 1.96 -13.53 5.83
CA LYS A 166 1.79 -14.06 4.48
C LYS A 166 1.08 -13.07 3.55
N ASN A 167 1.49 -13.00 2.29
CA ASN A 167 0.91 -12.10 1.28
C ASN A 167 0.73 -10.65 1.79
N SER A 168 1.76 -10.07 2.41
CA SER A 168 1.69 -8.75 3.04
C SER A 168 2.80 -7.82 2.57
N VAL A 169 2.66 -6.54 2.91
CA VAL A 169 3.61 -5.47 2.61
C VAL A 169 3.73 -4.57 3.84
N VAL A 170 4.95 -4.09 4.11
CA VAL A 170 5.25 -3.07 5.10
C VAL A 170 5.93 -1.91 4.39
N ALA A 171 5.50 -0.68 4.67
CA ALA A 171 6.10 0.52 4.11
C ALA A 171 6.36 1.57 5.20
N LEU A 172 7.54 2.16 5.16
CA LEU A 172 8.02 3.16 6.12
C LEU A 172 8.54 4.37 5.36
N TYR A 173 8.35 5.56 5.89
CA TYR A 173 8.87 6.79 5.29
C TYR A 173 9.05 7.87 6.36
N ILE A 174 9.86 8.89 6.08
CA ILE A 174 10.20 9.92 7.08
C ILE A 174 8.97 10.53 7.78
N PRO A 175 7.85 10.87 7.09
CA PRO A 175 6.66 11.38 7.75
C PRO A 175 5.93 10.39 8.68
N SER A 176 6.19 9.08 8.61
CA SER A 176 5.66 8.12 9.61
C SER A 176 6.52 7.97 10.85
N LYS A 177 7.63 8.72 10.96
CA LYS A 177 8.49 8.70 12.14
C LYS A 177 7.77 9.30 13.35
N VAL A 178 7.72 8.56 14.45
CA VAL A 178 7.17 8.96 15.75
C VAL A 178 8.19 9.78 16.55
N ALA A 179 9.43 9.28 16.64
CA ALA A 179 10.57 9.85 17.36
C ALA A 179 11.87 9.41 16.69
#